data_AF-A0A1G9GP10-F1
#
_entry.id   AF-A0A1G9GP10-F1
#
_cell.length_a   1.000
_cell.length_b   1.000
_cell.length_c   1.000
_cell.angle_alpha   90.00
_cell.angle_beta   90.00
_cell.angle_gamma   90.00
#
_symmetry.space_group_name_H-M   'P 1'
#
loop_
_entity.id
_entity.type
_entity.pdbx_description
1 polymer ?
#
loop_
_entity_poly.entity_id
_entity_poly.type
_entity_poly.pdbx_seq_one_letter_code
_entity_poly.pdbx_strand_id
1 'polypeptide(L)'
;MDVITLAGRSPEVSEAGAPRLRGRYRLQELIGRGGAGSVYRARDETLGRDVAVKVFEASATSEKDIRRQEDEVNLLASLSHHSLVTLLDAGVDRTDADRPRVYFVMELVTGADLKVQLEGGSLTARQIAHIGFDLAEGLQYIHHRGVVHRDVKPANILLVDYSQSGARYRAKLTDFGIALVGAIERRDTDTVTTGTAAYLSPEQARGQTLGSASDIYSLGLVLLECFTRTVAFPGDPIPSALARLRNDPPIPPGIAPEWRALLAAMTARNPEDRPSIHDLVAALRQMVAAETGRHRDVVAFPEPSTEEARMLAVARYRLPEAPVDGAFDRITAIAARVFSVPVALVTIVDHDRIWFESHHGLEIDHIDRHPGLCASAIMDDVPWVVEDARFDPRTLANPLVADDFGLQFYAGVPLRTRDGHNLGTLCVLDFEPRLATEQELATLGDLAALVMSEMELRLESRRSVAALEGATPIPS
;
A
#
# COMPACT_ATOMS: atom_id res chain seq x y z
N MET A 1 -20.79 -11.98 -18.47
CA MET A 1 -21.26 -11.76 -19.84
C MET A 1 -21.16 -10.28 -20.10
N ASP A 2 -20.30 -9.91 -21.04
CA ASP A 2 -19.94 -8.56 -21.45
C ASP A 2 -21.14 -7.66 -21.79
N VAL A 3 -20.95 -6.34 -21.66
CA VAL A 3 -20.77 -5.42 -22.80
C VAL A 3 -20.46 -3.99 -22.28
N ILE A 4 -19.27 -3.48 -22.62
CA ILE A 4 -18.97 -2.04 -22.76
C ILE A 4 -19.86 -1.50 -23.88
N THR A 5 -20.59 -0.40 -23.68
CA THR A 5 -20.76 0.73 -24.64
C THR A 5 -21.78 1.73 -24.07
N LEU A 6 -21.33 2.95 -23.74
CA LEU A 6 -22.13 4.14 -24.00
C LEU A 6 -21.29 5.09 -24.87
N ALA A 7 -21.08 4.66 -26.11
CA ALA A 7 -21.01 5.55 -27.25
C ALA A 7 -22.41 6.15 -27.44
N GLY A 8 -22.71 7.19 -26.67
CA GLY A 8 -23.70 8.20 -27.02
C GLY A 8 -22.92 9.45 -27.37
N ARG A 9 -22.84 9.78 -28.67
CA ARG A 9 -22.36 11.07 -29.15
C ARG A 9 -23.16 12.16 -28.42
N SER A 10 -22.56 12.73 -27.36
CA SER A 10 -23.00 14.02 -26.84
C SER A 10 -22.76 15.04 -27.96
N PRO A 11 -23.63 16.05 -28.13
CA PRO A 11 -23.52 16.96 -29.27
C PRO A 11 -22.10 17.52 -29.27
N GLU A 12 -21.41 17.43 -30.41
CA GLU A 12 -20.16 18.13 -30.65
C GLU A 12 -20.43 19.60 -30.29
N VAL A 13 -20.06 19.99 -29.06
CA VAL A 13 -19.96 21.38 -28.70
C VAL A 13 -18.83 21.86 -29.59
N SER A 14 -19.20 22.52 -30.68
CA SER A 14 -18.28 23.15 -31.64
C SER A 14 -17.03 23.63 -30.91
N GLU A 15 -15.85 23.15 -31.33
CA GLU A 15 -14.56 23.50 -30.72
C GLU A 15 -14.34 25.03 -30.64
N ALA A 16 -15.09 25.80 -31.43
CA ALA A 16 -15.06 27.25 -31.50
C ALA A 16 -15.90 27.99 -30.44
N GLY A 17 -16.71 27.29 -29.61
CA GLY A 17 -17.67 27.91 -28.69
C GLY A 17 -17.48 27.63 -27.19
N ALA A 18 -16.50 26.81 -26.79
CA ALA A 18 -16.29 26.49 -25.38
C ALA A 18 -15.83 27.72 -24.56
N PRO A 19 -16.42 27.99 -23.38
CA PRO A 19 -16.05 29.14 -22.57
C PRO A 19 -14.58 29.08 -22.16
N ARG A 20 -13.88 30.23 -22.29
CA ARG A 20 -12.46 30.36 -21.99
C ARG A 20 -12.25 31.27 -20.79
N LEU A 21 -11.54 30.79 -19.78
CA LEU A 21 -11.12 31.62 -18.66
C LEU A 21 -9.79 32.30 -19.01
N ARG A 22 -9.74 33.63 -18.83
CA ARG A 22 -8.60 34.51 -19.24
C ARG A 22 -8.15 34.32 -20.70
N GLY A 23 -9.01 33.81 -21.58
CA GLY A 23 -8.64 33.48 -22.97
C GLY A 23 -7.59 32.37 -23.10
N ARG A 24 -7.31 31.61 -22.03
CA ARG A 24 -6.25 30.59 -21.97
C ARG A 24 -6.77 29.20 -21.64
N TYR A 25 -7.65 29.09 -20.65
CA TYR A 25 -8.16 27.81 -20.17
C TYR A 25 -9.51 27.53 -20.82
N ARG A 26 -9.53 26.63 -21.79
CA ARG A 26 -10.76 26.21 -22.49
C ARG A 26 -11.43 25.11 -21.67
N LEU A 27 -12.57 25.43 -21.07
CA LEU A 27 -13.34 24.45 -20.28
C LEU A 27 -13.93 23.38 -21.20
N GLN A 28 -13.84 22.12 -20.78
CA GLN A 28 -14.35 20.96 -21.50
C GLN A 28 -15.47 20.30 -20.68
N GLU A 29 -15.25 19.06 -20.24
CA GLU A 29 -16.20 18.27 -19.46
C GLU A 29 -16.24 18.70 -17.99
N LEU A 30 -17.44 18.70 -17.40
CA LEU A 30 -17.62 18.82 -15.96
C LEU A 30 -17.26 17.48 -15.31
N ILE A 31 -16.24 17.47 -14.45
CA ILE A 31 -15.72 16.26 -13.81
C ILE A 31 -16.11 16.14 -12.33
N GLY A 32 -16.64 17.20 -11.71
CA GLY A 32 -17.17 17.14 -10.34
C GLY A 32 -18.01 18.34 -9.96
N ARG A 33 -18.95 18.15 -9.02
CA ARG A 33 -19.71 19.21 -8.36
C ARG A 33 -19.65 19.02 -6.85
N GLY A 34 -19.32 20.08 -6.12
CA GLY A 34 -19.32 20.10 -4.66
C GLY A 34 -19.96 21.36 -4.09
N GLY A 35 -20.14 21.42 -2.77
CA GLY A 35 -20.84 22.54 -2.10
C GLY A 35 -20.17 23.91 -2.23
N ALA A 36 -18.91 23.97 -2.71
CA ALA A 36 -18.18 25.23 -2.94
C ALA A 36 -18.11 25.63 -4.43
N GLY A 37 -18.46 24.74 -5.36
CA GLY A 37 -18.34 25.02 -6.79
C GLY A 37 -18.26 23.79 -7.69
N SER A 38 -17.99 24.05 -8.97
CA SER A 38 -17.92 23.04 -10.04
C SER A 38 -16.48 22.86 -10.53
N VAL A 39 -16.06 21.61 -10.78
CA VAL A 39 -14.73 21.27 -11.31
C VAL A 39 -14.86 20.76 -12.74
N TYR A 40 -14.10 21.35 -13.64
CA TYR A 40 -14.07 21.03 -15.06
C TYR A 40 -12.70 20.49 -15.45
N ARG A 41 -12.65 19.51 -16.35
CA ARG A 41 -11.45 19.30 -17.17
C ARG A 41 -11.35 20.48 -18.13
N ALA A 42 -10.14 21.00 -18.32
CA ALA A 42 -9.89 22.07 -19.26
C ALA A 42 -8.57 21.84 -19.99
N ARG A 43 -8.44 22.46 -21.17
CA ARG A 43 -7.19 22.54 -21.91
C ARG A 43 -6.51 23.87 -21.62
N ASP A 44 -5.28 23.84 -21.10
CA ASP A 44 -4.39 25.00 -21.11
C ASP A 44 -3.85 25.16 -22.53
N GLU A 45 -4.41 26.11 -23.29
CA GLU A 45 -4.08 26.32 -24.71
C GLU A 45 -2.67 26.91 -24.91
N THR A 46 -2.10 27.55 -23.88
CA THR A 46 -0.74 28.09 -23.94
C THR A 46 0.31 26.99 -23.79
N LEU A 47 0.12 26.09 -22.82
CA LEU A 47 1.07 25.00 -22.54
C LEU A 47 0.73 23.69 -23.24
N GLY A 48 -0.45 23.58 -23.86
CA GLY A 48 -0.89 22.39 -24.57
C GLY A 48 -1.08 21.16 -23.65
N ARG A 49 -1.59 21.36 -22.43
CA ARG A 49 -1.83 20.28 -21.46
C ARG A 49 -3.23 20.32 -20.87
N ASP A 50 -3.69 19.18 -20.36
CA ASP A 50 -4.97 19.10 -19.65
C ASP A 50 -4.78 19.47 -18.18
N VAL A 51 -5.75 20.19 -17.62
CA VAL A 51 -5.77 20.70 -16.25
C VAL A 51 -7.17 20.54 -15.64
N ALA A 52 -7.26 20.51 -14.31
CA ALA A 52 -8.53 20.60 -13.60
C ALA A 52 -8.79 22.06 -13.22
N VAL A 53 -9.98 22.58 -13.50
CA VAL A 53 -10.37 23.97 -13.19
C VAL A 53 -11.58 23.95 -12.27
N LYS A 54 -11.38 24.38 -11.02
CA LYS A 54 -12.45 24.56 -10.05
C LYS A 54 -12.97 25.98 -10.11
N VAL A 55 -14.24 26.15 -10.47
CA VAL A 55 -14.94 27.44 -10.53
C VAL A 55 -15.87 27.53 -9.31
N PHE A 56 -15.70 28.57 -8.51
CA PHE A 56 -16.48 28.78 -7.31
C PHE A 56 -17.81 29.48 -7.62
N GLU A 57 -18.88 29.04 -6.96
CA GLU A 57 -20.21 29.64 -7.12
C GLU A 57 -20.40 30.92 -6.28
N ALA A 58 -19.62 31.07 -5.20
CA ALA A 58 -19.64 32.25 -4.35
C ALA A 58 -18.74 33.36 -4.92
N SER A 59 -19.34 34.53 -5.15
CA SER A 59 -18.68 35.74 -5.65
C SER A 59 -17.86 36.44 -4.56
N ALA A 60 -16.65 36.90 -4.89
CA ALA A 60 -15.97 37.91 -4.10
C ALA A 60 -16.83 39.19 -4.10
N THR A 61 -17.22 39.68 -2.92
CA THR A 61 -18.19 40.79 -2.78
C THR A 61 -17.52 42.17 -2.64
N SER A 62 -16.18 42.25 -2.54
CA SER A 62 -15.43 43.51 -2.54
C SER A 62 -14.00 43.38 -3.09
N GLU A 63 -13.40 44.48 -3.57
CA GLU A 63 -12.00 44.52 -4.02
C GLU A 63 -10.99 44.20 -2.89
N LYS A 64 -11.36 44.47 -1.64
CA LYS A 64 -10.54 44.13 -0.46
C LYS A 64 -10.49 42.61 -0.24
N ASP A 65 -11.60 41.92 -0.49
CA ASP A 65 -11.65 40.46 -0.45
C ASP A 65 -10.79 39.86 -1.56
N ILE A 66 -10.81 40.45 -2.76
CA ILE A 66 -9.99 39.99 -3.89
C ILE A 66 -8.49 40.10 -3.57
N ARG A 67 -8.01 41.21 -3.00
CA ARG A 67 -6.58 41.37 -2.65
C ARG A 67 -6.12 40.41 -1.54
N ARG A 68 -6.96 40.19 -0.52
CA ARG A 68 -6.66 39.19 0.52
C ARG A 68 -6.59 37.77 -0.05
N GLN A 69 -7.45 37.48 -1.03
CA GLN A 69 -7.46 36.21 -1.74
C GLN A 69 -6.22 36.00 -2.59
N GLU A 70 -5.66 37.06 -3.19
CA GLU A 70 -4.42 36.97 -3.99
C GLU A 70 -3.21 36.51 -3.17
N ASP A 71 -3.01 37.04 -1.95
CA ASP A 71 -1.91 36.62 -1.05
C ASP A 71 -2.07 35.15 -0.61
N GLU A 72 -3.30 34.72 -0.33
CA GLU A 72 -3.63 33.35 0.07
C GLU A 72 -3.47 32.36 -1.10
N VAL A 73 -3.89 32.76 -2.29
CA VAL A 73 -3.67 32.03 -3.55
C VAL A 73 -2.18 31.85 -3.82
N ASN A 74 -1.36 32.88 -3.62
CA ASN A 74 0.08 32.79 -3.79
C ASN A 74 0.72 31.82 -2.79
N LEU A 75 0.25 31.81 -1.54
CA LEU A 75 0.67 30.83 -0.54
C LEU A 75 0.32 29.41 -1.01
N LEU A 76 -0.93 29.18 -1.44
CA LEU A 76 -1.38 27.87 -1.92
C LEU A 76 -0.64 27.40 -3.19
N ALA A 77 -0.37 28.32 -4.13
CA ALA A 77 0.37 28.03 -5.35
C ALA A 77 1.86 27.70 -5.10
N SER A 78 2.41 28.15 -3.97
CA SER A 78 3.76 27.77 -3.54
C SER A 78 3.85 26.34 -2.97
N LEU A 79 2.71 25.71 -2.68
CA LEU A 79 2.68 24.36 -2.11
C LEU A 79 2.86 23.32 -3.22
N SER A 80 3.96 22.56 -3.15
CA SER A 80 4.25 21.46 -4.06
C SER A 80 4.70 20.25 -3.25
N HIS A 81 3.87 19.22 -3.22
CA HIS A 81 4.15 17.97 -2.49
C HIS A 81 3.50 16.79 -3.21
N HIS A 82 4.11 15.61 -3.17
CA HIS A 82 3.62 14.44 -3.91
C HIS A 82 2.22 13.99 -3.46
N SER A 83 1.89 14.18 -2.17
CA SER A 83 0.59 13.86 -1.58
C SER A 83 -0.42 15.00 -1.61
N LEU A 84 -0.16 16.07 -2.36
CA LEU A 84 -1.08 17.19 -2.55
C LEU A 84 -1.37 17.36 -4.05
N VAL A 85 -2.58 17.80 -4.37
CA VAL A 85 -2.92 18.31 -5.70
C VAL A 85 -2.30 19.68 -5.88
N THR A 86 -1.46 19.82 -6.89
CA THR A 86 -0.73 21.06 -7.17
C THR A 86 -1.65 22.12 -7.75
N LEU A 87 -1.69 23.30 -7.12
CA LEU A 87 -2.31 24.50 -7.67
C LEU A 87 -1.34 25.14 -8.68
N LEU A 88 -1.76 25.24 -9.94
CA LEU A 88 -0.94 25.70 -11.07
C LEU A 88 -1.16 27.20 -11.37
N ASP A 89 -2.39 27.67 -11.24
CA ASP A 89 -2.76 29.08 -11.44
C ASP A 89 -4.09 29.35 -10.72
N ALA A 90 -4.44 30.63 -10.57
CA ALA A 90 -5.73 31.07 -10.08
C ALA A 90 -6.10 32.42 -10.68
N GLY A 91 -7.40 32.69 -10.73
CA GLY A 91 -7.88 33.96 -11.23
C GLY A 91 -9.33 34.24 -10.89
N VAL A 92 -9.78 35.39 -11.38
CA VAL A 92 -11.17 35.81 -11.31
C VAL A 92 -11.71 35.89 -12.73
N ASP A 93 -12.76 35.13 -13.00
CA ASP A 93 -13.59 35.25 -14.18
C ASP A 93 -14.52 36.45 -14.01
N ARG A 94 -14.37 37.45 -14.90
CA ARG A 94 -15.15 38.70 -14.90
C ARG A 94 -15.99 38.83 -16.17
N THR A 95 -16.24 37.73 -16.91
CA THR A 95 -17.10 37.78 -18.10
C THR A 95 -18.51 38.22 -17.76
N ASP A 96 -19.00 37.89 -16.56
CA ASP A 96 -20.19 38.48 -15.96
C ASP A 96 -19.74 39.56 -14.96
N ALA A 97 -19.99 40.83 -15.32
CA ALA A 97 -19.57 41.97 -14.51
C ALA A 97 -20.29 42.04 -13.16
N ASP A 98 -21.51 41.50 -13.07
CA ASP A 98 -22.33 41.50 -11.86
C ASP A 98 -22.04 40.29 -10.97
N ARG A 99 -21.34 39.27 -11.50
CA ARG A 99 -21.03 38.01 -10.81
C ARG A 99 -19.61 37.52 -11.09
N PRO A 100 -18.58 38.20 -10.56
CA PRO A 100 -17.22 37.71 -10.68
C PRO A 100 -17.05 36.37 -9.95
N ARG A 101 -16.44 35.40 -10.62
CA ARG A 101 -16.22 34.05 -10.07
C ARG A 101 -14.74 33.77 -9.92
N VAL A 102 -14.31 33.37 -8.73
CA VAL A 102 -12.95 32.88 -8.55
C VAL A 102 -12.84 31.50 -9.22
N TYR A 103 -11.67 31.21 -9.79
CA TYR A 103 -11.35 29.88 -10.26
C TYR A 103 -9.91 29.51 -9.92
N PHE A 104 -9.69 28.22 -9.67
CA PHE A 104 -8.38 27.61 -9.45
C PHE A 104 -8.07 26.65 -10.57
N VAL A 105 -6.83 26.68 -11.06
CA VAL A 105 -6.30 25.76 -12.06
C VAL A 105 -5.33 24.83 -11.35
N MET A 106 -5.58 23.54 -11.43
CA MET A 106 -4.88 22.49 -10.69
C MET A 106 -4.36 21.43 -11.65
N GLU A 107 -3.40 20.63 -11.20
CA GLU A 107 -3.04 19.42 -11.93
C GLU A 107 -4.27 18.52 -12.10
N LEU A 108 -4.45 17.96 -13.29
CA LEU A 108 -5.50 16.98 -13.54
C LEU A 108 -5.01 15.61 -13.07
N VAL A 109 -5.51 15.15 -11.93
CA VAL A 109 -5.21 13.81 -11.42
C VAL A 109 -6.15 12.80 -12.07
N THR A 110 -5.58 11.73 -12.63
CA THR A 110 -6.34 10.61 -13.17
C THR A 110 -6.45 9.51 -12.12
N GLY A 111 -7.68 9.22 -11.69
CA GLY A 111 -7.96 8.24 -10.65
C GLY A 111 -9.31 8.51 -9.98
N ALA A 112 -9.81 7.53 -9.24
CA ALA A 112 -11.02 7.69 -8.43
C ALA A 112 -10.67 8.37 -7.09
N ASP A 113 -11.65 9.05 -6.49
CA ASP A 113 -11.53 9.46 -5.09
C ASP A 113 -11.75 8.27 -4.15
N LEU A 114 -11.32 8.42 -2.90
CA LEU A 114 -11.41 7.37 -1.88
C LEU A 114 -12.86 7.01 -1.57
N LYS A 115 -13.82 7.94 -1.72
CA LYS A 115 -15.24 7.64 -1.50
C LYS A 115 -15.72 6.60 -2.51
N VAL A 116 -15.44 6.83 -3.81
CA VAL A 116 -15.77 5.88 -4.88
C VAL A 116 -15.07 4.54 -4.65
N GLN A 117 -13.82 4.55 -4.19
CA GLN A 117 -13.09 3.32 -3.87
C GLN A 117 -13.75 2.49 -2.77
N LEU A 118 -14.25 3.14 -1.70
CA LEU A 118 -14.92 2.48 -0.58
C LEU A 118 -16.29 1.89 -0.97
N GLU A 119 -16.97 2.50 -1.94
CA GLU A 119 -18.19 1.96 -2.55
C GLU A 119 -17.89 0.70 -3.38
N GLY A 120 -16.76 0.68 -4.10
CA GLY A 120 -16.36 -0.39 -5.02
C GLY A 120 -15.72 -1.64 -4.38
N GLY A 121 -15.17 -1.56 -3.17
CA GLY A 121 -14.53 -2.71 -2.53
C GLY A 121 -13.92 -2.42 -1.16
N SER A 122 -13.28 -3.42 -0.55
CA SER A 122 -12.52 -3.25 0.69
C SER A 122 -11.06 -2.93 0.41
N LEU A 123 -10.45 -2.12 1.29
CA LEU A 123 -9.02 -1.85 1.29
C LEU A 123 -8.32 -2.78 2.28
N THR A 124 -7.14 -3.29 1.94
CA THR A 124 -6.31 -4.05 2.88
C THR A 124 -5.69 -3.12 3.92
N ALA A 125 -5.34 -3.64 5.10
CA ALA A 125 -4.68 -2.86 6.15
C ALA A 125 -3.40 -2.16 5.63
N ARG A 126 -2.66 -2.81 4.72
CA ARG A 126 -1.50 -2.21 4.04
C ARG A 126 -1.86 -1.05 3.11
N GLN A 127 -2.93 -1.19 2.33
CA GLN A 127 -3.41 -0.08 1.49
C GLN A 127 -3.83 1.10 2.37
N ILE A 128 -4.53 0.83 3.47
CA ILE A 128 -4.92 1.86 4.45
C ILE A 128 -3.68 2.51 5.09
N ALA A 129 -2.65 1.73 5.42
CA ALA A 129 -1.37 2.23 5.92
C ALA A 129 -0.69 3.18 4.92
N HIS A 130 -0.60 2.77 3.65
CA HIS A 130 -0.02 3.61 2.58
C HIS A 130 -0.80 4.90 2.37
N ILE A 131 -2.14 4.83 2.31
CA ILE A 131 -3.01 6.00 2.19
C ILE A 131 -2.80 6.92 3.39
N GLY A 132 -2.91 6.40 4.61
CA GLY A 132 -2.69 7.18 5.83
C GLY A 132 -1.33 7.85 5.84
N PHE A 133 -0.27 7.12 5.50
CA PHE A 133 1.09 7.64 5.45
C PHE A 133 1.24 8.79 4.44
N ASP A 134 0.78 8.60 3.19
CA ASP A 134 0.85 9.64 2.16
C ASP A 134 0.10 10.91 2.60
N LEU A 135 -1.10 10.75 3.17
CA LEU A 135 -1.92 11.87 3.65
C LEU A 135 -1.28 12.58 4.84
N ALA A 136 -0.69 11.83 5.78
CA ALA A 136 0.00 12.40 6.93
C ALA A 136 1.25 13.20 6.51
N GLU A 137 2.02 12.76 5.51
CA GLU A 137 3.12 13.55 4.94
C GLU A 137 2.63 14.84 4.28
N GLY A 138 1.53 14.76 3.52
CA GLY A 138 0.89 15.94 2.92
C GLY A 138 0.40 16.95 3.95
N LEU A 139 -0.28 16.48 5.01
CA LEU A 139 -0.73 17.31 6.12
C LEU A 139 0.45 17.92 6.88
N GLN A 140 1.49 17.13 7.15
CA GLN A 140 2.71 17.63 7.77
C GLN A 140 3.31 18.78 6.96
N TYR A 141 3.41 18.63 5.65
CA TYR A 141 3.98 19.65 4.75
C TYR A 141 3.23 20.99 4.83
N ILE A 142 1.89 20.97 4.85
CA ILE A 142 1.08 22.20 4.93
C ILE A 142 1.04 22.78 6.34
N HIS A 143 1.04 21.93 7.38
CA HIS A 143 1.02 22.37 8.79
C HIS A 143 2.29 23.14 9.15
N HIS A 144 3.47 22.72 8.63
CA HIS A 144 4.73 23.45 8.81
C HIS A 144 4.74 24.84 8.17
N ARG A 145 3.79 25.12 7.27
CA ARG A 145 3.59 26.42 6.62
C ARG A 145 2.41 27.20 7.20
N GLY A 146 1.87 26.76 8.33
CA GLY A 146 0.74 27.40 9.01
C GLY A 146 -0.62 27.21 8.32
N VAL A 147 -0.72 26.27 7.37
CA VAL A 147 -1.96 25.97 6.65
C VAL A 147 -2.62 24.74 7.25
N VAL A 148 -3.90 24.84 7.60
CA VAL A 148 -4.74 23.73 8.06
C VAL A 148 -5.73 23.37 6.95
N HIS A 149 -5.93 22.10 6.65
CA HIS A 149 -6.79 21.66 5.55
C HIS A 149 -8.28 21.92 5.83
N ARG A 150 -8.76 21.59 7.04
CA ARG A 150 -10.12 21.81 7.55
C ARG A 150 -11.25 20.99 6.92
N ASP A 151 -10.98 20.21 5.88
CA ASP A 151 -12.00 19.45 5.11
C ASP A 151 -11.44 18.10 4.64
N VAL A 152 -10.72 17.39 5.51
CA VAL A 152 -10.22 16.04 5.22
C VAL A 152 -11.40 15.06 5.24
N LYS A 153 -11.69 14.45 4.09
CA LYS A 153 -12.76 13.47 3.90
C LYS A 153 -12.49 12.60 2.65
N PRO A 154 -13.16 11.43 2.49
CA PRO A 154 -12.87 10.52 1.37
C PRO A 154 -13.02 11.16 -0.01
N ALA A 155 -14.00 12.04 -0.21
CA ALA A 155 -14.22 12.75 -1.47
C ALA A 155 -13.11 13.76 -1.84
N ASN A 156 -12.27 14.16 -0.88
CA ASN A 156 -11.13 15.07 -1.10
C ASN A 156 -9.78 14.32 -1.16
N ILE A 157 -9.81 12.99 -1.22
CA ILE A 157 -8.63 12.13 -1.31
C ILE A 157 -8.66 11.43 -2.66
N LEU A 158 -7.75 11.80 -3.57
CA LEU A 158 -7.62 11.20 -4.89
C LEU A 158 -6.62 10.05 -4.82
N LEU A 159 -6.98 8.90 -5.38
CA LEU A 159 -6.11 7.74 -5.49
C LEU A 159 -5.51 7.69 -6.89
N VAL A 160 -4.19 7.85 -6.97
CA VAL A 160 -3.46 7.86 -8.25
C VAL A 160 -2.77 6.52 -8.45
N ASP A 161 -3.06 5.89 -9.59
CA ASP A 161 -2.30 4.74 -10.06
C ASP A 161 -1.23 5.21 -11.04
N TYR A 162 0.03 5.18 -10.58
CA TYR A 162 1.18 5.55 -11.40
C TYR A 162 1.83 4.35 -12.11
N SER A 163 1.33 3.13 -11.90
CA SER A 163 2.00 1.91 -12.34
C SER A 163 1.16 1.10 -13.31
N GLN A 164 1.68 0.85 -14.51
CA GLN A 164 1.16 -0.24 -15.36
C GLN A 164 1.45 -1.64 -14.78
N SER A 165 2.07 -1.71 -13.59
CA SER A 165 2.42 -2.92 -12.84
C SER A 165 1.64 -3.09 -11.51
N GLY A 166 0.62 -2.27 -11.25
CA GLY A 166 -0.33 -2.44 -10.13
C GLY A 166 0.22 -2.36 -8.69
N ALA A 167 1.40 -1.78 -8.47
CA ALA A 167 2.15 -2.00 -7.23
C ALA A 167 1.72 -1.14 -6.02
N ARG A 168 1.15 0.07 -6.21
CA ARG A 168 0.67 0.91 -5.09
C ARG A 168 -0.19 2.11 -5.56
N TYR A 169 -1.35 2.30 -4.93
CA TYR A 169 -2.08 3.58 -4.97
C TYR A 169 -1.31 4.66 -4.19
N ARG A 170 -1.05 5.82 -4.81
CA ARG A 170 -0.63 7.02 -4.09
C ARG A 170 -1.84 7.86 -3.75
N ALA A 171 -1.93 8.35 -2.51
CA ALA A 171 -3.01 9.24 -2.11
C ALA A 171 -2.59 10.71 -2.23
N LYS A 172 -3.47 11.53 -2.81
CA LYS A 172 -3.32 12.99 -2.89
C LYS A 172 -4.51 13.69 -2.23
N LEU A 173 -4.24 14.68 -1.39
CA LEU A 173 -5.27 15.60 -0.90
C LEU A 173 -5.55 16.67 -1.94
N THR A 174 -6.82 16.87 -2.23
CA THR A 174 -7.33 18.01 -2.98
C THR A 174 -8.15 18.93 -2.07
N ASP A 175 -8.50 20.11 -2.55
CA ASP A 175 -9.37 21.06 -1.84
C ASP A 175 -8.84 21.52 -0.46
N PHE A 176 -7.54 21.35 -0.23
CA PHE A 176 -6.86 21.90 0.95
C PHE A 176 -6.82 23.44 0.84
N GLY A 177 -7.18 24.12 1.93
CA GLY A 177 -7.05 25.58 1.98
C GLY A 177 -8.10 26.38 1.20
N ILE A 178 -9.21 25.78 0.74
CA ILE A 178 -10.33 26.56 0.17
C ILE A 178 -11.27 27.11 1.28
N ALA A 179 -10.75 27.26 2.49
CA ALA A 179 -11.30 28.24 3.42
C ALA A 179 -10.78 29.61 3.03
N LEU A 180 -11.09 30.04 1.80
CA LEU A 180 -10.96 31.40 1.31
C LEU A 180 -11.43 32.32 2.45
N VAL A 181 -10.47 32.98 3.10
CA VAL A 181 -10.72 33.70 4.35
C VAL A 181 -11.53 34.96 4.04
N GLY A 182 -12.85 34.75 4.08
CA GLY A 182 -13.92 35.75 4.02
C GLY A 182 -15.26 35.16 4.47
N ALA A 183 -15.43 33.83 4.39
CA ALA A 183 -16.64 33.16 4.86
C ALA A 183 -16.60 32.71 6.32
N ILE A 184 -15.50 32.90 7.08
CA ILE A 184 -15.50 32.56 8.52
C ILE A 184 -16.14 33.67 9.36
N GLU A 185 -16.19 34.92 8.88
CA GLU A 185 -17.02 35.96 9.51
C GLU A 185 -18.49 35.94 9.02
N ARG A 186 -18.82 35.13 7.99
CA ARG A 186 -20.17 35.07 7.38
C ARG A 186 -20.67 33.66 7.06
N ARG A 187 -20.14 32.62 7.71
CA ARG A 187 -20.92 31.41 7.91
C ARG A 187 -21.78 31.66 9.14
N ASP A 188 -22.75 32.57 8.95
CA ASP A 188 -24.00 32.50 9.68
C ASP A 188 -24.46 31.05 9.56
N THR A 189 -24.41 30.34 10.69
CA THR A 189 -25.24 29.24 11.21
C THR A 189 -25.92 28.20 10.30
N ASP A 190 -26.00 28.33 8.97
CA ASP A 190 -27.09 27.71 8.20
C ASP A 190 -26.66 26.87 6.98
N THR A 191 -25.37 26.62 6.74
CA THR A 191 -24.99 25.75 5.60
C THR A 191 -23.85 24.80 5.91
N VAL A 192 -24.09 23.93 6.88
CA VAL A 192 -23.37 22.65 6.93
C VAL A 192 -23.94 21.77 5.81
N THR A 193 -23.24 21.67 4.68
CA THR A 193 -23.62 20.73 3.62
C THR A 193 -23.61 19.32 4.21
N THR A 194 -24.70 18.57 4.02
CA THR A 194 -25.03 17.31 4.70
C THR A 194 -23.89 16.28 4.73
N GLY A 195 -23.05 16.24 3.70
CA GLY A 195 -21.94 15.28 3.57
C GLY A 195 -20.60 15.68 4.21
N THR A 196 -20.36 16.96 4.50
CA THR A 196 -19.09 17.42 5.11
C THR A 196 -19.10 17.26 6.63
N ALA A 197 -20.30 17.26 7.24
CA ALA A 197 -20.46 17.24 8.68
C ALA A 197 -19.85 16.00 9.33
N ALA A 198 -19.87 14.86 8.66
CA ALA A 198 -19.51 13.55 9.22
C ALA A 198 -18.05 13.44 9.70
N TYR A 199 -17.15 14.25 9.14
CA TYR A 199 -15.71 14.20 9.41
C TYR A 199 -15.19 15.38 10.24
N LEU A 200 -16.07 16.30 10.68
CA LEU A 200 -15.65 17.46 11.46
C LEU A 200 -15.10 17.02 12.83
N SER A 201 -14.04 17.67 13.26
CA SER A 201 -13.53 17.55 14.62
C SER A 201 -14.48 18.15 15.68
N PRO A 202 -14.38 17.75 16.95
CA PRO A 202 -15.17 18.32 18.05
C PRO A 202 -15.01 19.84 18.18
N GLU A 203 -13.80 20.37 17.99
CA GLU A 203 -13.54 21.81 18.00
C GLU A 203 -14.17 22.53 16.80
N GLN A 204 -14.20 21.91 15.60
CA GLN A 204 -14.95 22.43 14.46
C GLN A 204 -16.45 22.47 14.74
N ALA A 205 -17.00 21.42 15.34
CA ALA A 205 -18.41 21.36 15.72
C ALA A 205 -18.78 22.41 16.79
N ARG A 206 -17.81 22.85 17.61
CA ARG A 206 -17.98 23.93 18.59
C ARG A 206 -17.67 25.33 18.04
N GLY A 207 -17.17 25.44 16.80
CA GLY A 207 -16.71 26.72 16.24
C GLY A 207 -15.47 27.29 16.94
N GLN A 208 -14.62 26.45 17.52
CA GLN A 208 -13.38 26.85 18.18
C GLN A 208 -12.24 27.07 17.17
N THR A 209 -11.14 27.66 17.62
CA THR A 209 -9.92 27.83 16.81
C THR A 209 -9.40 26.48 16.34
N LEU A 210 -9.16 26.36 15.04
CA LEU A 210 -8.71 25.12 14.41
C LEU A 210 -7.18 25.09 14.29
N GLY A 211 -6.61 23.91 14.53
CA GLY A 211 -5.18 23.65 14.39
C GLY A 211 -4.92 22.35 13.61
N SER A 212 -3.65 21.94 13.55
CA SER A 212 -3.23 20.67 12.94
C SER A 212 -3.97 19.46 13.49
N ALA A 213 -4.25 19.48 14.79
CA ALA A 213 -5.01 18.44 15.50
C ALA A 213 -6.41 18.20 14.91
N SER A 214 -7.04 19.22 14.30
CA SER A 214 -8.35 19.07 13.66
C SER A 214 -8.29 18.18 12.42
N ASP A 215 -7.25 18.35 11.59
CA ASP A 215 -7.03 17.50 10.42
C ASP A 215 -6.67 16.06 10.82
N ILE A 216 -5.94 15.87 11.95
CA ILE A 216 -5.61 14.55 12.50
C ILE A 216 -6.87 13.80 12.91
N TYR A 217 -7.82 14.47 13.54
CA TYR A 217 -9.11 13.87 13.91
C TYR A 217 -9.90 13.44 12.66
N SER A 218 -10.02 14.33 11.68
CA SER A 218 -10.71 14.04 10.42
C SER A 218 -10.04 12.88 9.66
N LEU A 219 -8.70 12.84 9.60
CA LEU A 219 -7.96 11.72 9.03
C LEU A 219 -8.22 10.42 9.80
N GLY A 220 -8.30 10.47 11.14
CA GLY A 220 -8.64 9.30 11.97
C GLY A 220 -10.01 8.72 11.63
N LEU A 221 -11.00 9.57 11.40
CA LEU A 221 -12.33 9.13 10.94
C LEU A 221 -12.30 8.53 9.54
N VAL A 222 -11.53 9.11 8.61
CA VAL A 222 -11.34 8.55 7.26
C VAL A 222 -10.70 7.16 7.32
N LEU A 223 -9.63 6.99 8.10
CA LEU A 223 -8.95 5.69 8.22
C LEU A 223 -9.84 4.65 8.91
N LEU A 224 -10.62 5.05 9.91
CA LEU A 224 -11.63 4.18 10.52
C LEU A 224 -12.67 3.72 9.51
N GLU A 225 -13.21 4.63 8.69
CA GLU A 225 -14.14 4.29 7.61
C GLU A 225 -13.50 3.36 6.57
N CYS A 226 -12.19 3.48 6.31
CA CYS A 226 -11.53 2.53 5.41
C CYS A 226 -11.57 1.09 5.94
N PHE A 227 -11.50 0.89 7.26
CA PHE A 227 -11.62 -0.43 7.88
C PHE A 227 -13.07 -0.92 7.97
N THR A 228 -13.99 -0.04 8.35
CA THR A 228 -15.37 -0.44 8.67
C THR A 228 -16.32 -0.34 7.48
N ARG A 229 -15.96 0.47 6.47
CA ARG A 229 -16.82 0.97 5.40
C ARG A 229 -18.11 1.63 5.89
N THR A 230 -18.08 2.11 7.12
CA THR A 230 -19.21 2.79 7.75
C THR A 230 -18.74 4.12 8.32
N VAL A 231 -19.52 5.16 8.03
CA VAL A 231 -19.31 6.48 8.61
C VAL A 231 -19.54 6.39 10.12
N ALA A 232 -18.56 6.78 10.92
CA ALA A 232 -18.59 6.64 12.39
C ALA A 232 -19.72 7.46 13.05
N PHE A 233 -20.05 8.60 12.48
CA PHE A 233 -21.15 9.47 12.93
C PHE A 233 -22.10 9.75 11.75
N PRO A 234 -22.98 8.80 11.39
CA PRO A 234 -23.91 8.98 10.29
C PRO A 234 -25.05 9.93 10.65
N GLY A 235 -25.85 10.31 9.65
CA GLY A 235 -27.06 11.10 9.83
C GLY A 235 -26.87 12.60 9.62
N ASP A 236 -27.89 13.37 9.99
CA ASP A 236 -27.93 14.81 9.74
C ASP A 236 -26.78 15.55 10.43
N PRO A 237 -26.33 16.69 9.86
CA PRO A 237 -25.19 17.44 10.36
C PRO A 237 -25.22 17.77 11.85
N ILE A 238 -26.37 18.23 12.36
CA ILE A 238 -26.54 18.67 13.74
C ILE A 238 -26.48 17.47 14.71
N PRO A 239 -27.29 16.40 14.54
CA PRO A 239 -27.15 15.17 15.34
C PRO A 239 -25.75 14.56 15.29
N SER A 240 -25.14 14.48 14.11
CA SER A 240 -23.79 13.93 13.93
C SER A 240 -22.74 14.78 14.66
N ALA A 241 -22.85 16.11 14.60
CA ALA A 241 -22.02 17.04 15.37
C ALA A 241 -22.22 16.87 16.88
N LEU A 242 -23.45 16.76 17.38
CA LEU A 242 -23.69 16.53 18.81
C LEU A 242 -23.16 15.18 19.29
N ALA A 243 -23.27 14.12 18.47
CA ALA A 243 -22.84 12.78 18.81
C ALA A 243 -21.33 12.71 19.10
N ARG A 244 -20.49 13.33 18.25
CA ARG A 244 -19.03 13.33 18.46
C ARG A 244 -18.54 14.21 19.61
N LEU A 245 -19.35 15.18 20.04
CA LEU A 245 -19.03 15.96 21.24
C LEU A 245 -19.18 15.13 22.53
N ARG A 246 -19.98 14.05 22.47
CA ARG A 246 -20.35 13.24 23.64
C ARG A 246 -19.74 11.85 23.62
N ASN A 247 -19.53 11.28 22.43
CA ASN A 247 -19.13 9.89 22.24
C ASN A 247 -17.83 9.83 21.42
N ASP A 248 -16.99 8.85 21.74
CA ASP A 248 -15.86 8.46 20.88
C ASP A 248 -16.40 7.59 19.72
N PRO A 249 -15.74 7.61 18.54
CA PRO A 249 -16.17 6.77 17.43
C PRO A 249 -16.01 5.27 17.79
N PRO A 250 -16.95 4.41 17.39
CA PRO A 250 -16.85 2.97 17.67
C PRO A 250 -15.72 2.34 16.85
N ILE A 251 -14.71 1.79 17.53
CA ILE A 251 -13.60 1.07 16.90
C ILE A 251 -13.80 -0.44 17.12
N PRO A 252 -14.12 -1.23 16.08
CA PRO A 252 -14.38 -2.66 16.24
C PRO A 252 -13.18 -3.45 16.78
N PRO A 253 -13.40 -4.50 17.59
CA PRO A 253 -12.32 -5.35 18.11
C PRO A 253 -11.61 -6.17 17.03
N GLY A 254 -12.21 -6.32 15.85
CA GLY A 254 -11.61 -7.01 14.70
C GLY A 254 -10.50 -6.24 14.00
N ILE A 255 -10.33 -4.94 14.26
CA ILE A 255 -9.19 -4.15 13.77
C ILE A 255 -7.96 -4.49 14.63
N ALA A 256 -6.77 -4.62 14.03
CA ALA A 256 -5.54 -4.99 14.77
C ALA A 256 -5.24 -4.04 15.94
N PRO A 257 -4.67 -4.52 17.06
CA PRO A 257 -4.49 -3.72 18.28
C PRO A 257 -3.75 -2.40 18.07
N GLU A 258 -2.73 -2.38 17.21
CA GLU A 258 -1.93 -1.20 16.93
C GLU A 258 -2.75 -0.15 16.18
N TRP A 259 -3.57 -0.57 15.23
CA TRP A 259 -4.51 0.29 14.52
C TRP A 259 -5.58 0.85 15.46
N ARG A 260 -6.13 0.03 16.38
CA ARG A 260 -7.11 0.53 17.36
C ARG A 260 -6.52 1.60 18.26
N ALA A 261 -5.29 1.40 18.74
CA ALA A 261 -4.60 2.38 19.57
C ALA A 261 -4.38 3.70 18.81
N LEU A 262 -3.90 3.62 17.55
CA LEU A 262 -3.67 4.80 16.73
C LEU A 262 -4.98 5.53 16.40
N LEU A 263 -6.02 4.83 15.97
CA LEU A 263 -7.32 5.41 15.64
C LEU A 263 -7.97 6.07 16.87
N ALA A 264 -7.87 5.44 18.04
CA ALA A 264 -8.37 6.02 19.30
C ALA A 264 -7.61 7.31 19.66
N ALA A 265 -6.28 7.32 19.53
CA ALA A 265 -5.47 8.52 19.79
C ALA A 265 -5.78 9.65 18.79
N MET A 266 -5.88 9.35 17.49
CA MET A 266 -6.22 10.34 16.46
C MET A 266 -7.60 10.95 16.68
N THR A 267 -8.56 10.15 17.13
CA THR A 267 -9.97 10.55 17.32
C THR A 267 -10.30 10.95 18.77
N ALA A 268 -9.30 11.27 19.58
CA ALA A 268 -9.51 11.80 20.92
C ALA A 268 -10.30 13.13 20.88
N ARG A 269 -11.26 13.30 21.80
CA ARG A 269 -12.13 14.49 21.82
C ARG A 269 -11.37 15.79 22.09
N ASN A 270 -10.37 15.75 22.97
CA ASN A 270 -9.51 16.91 23.22
C ASN A 270 -8.38 16.94 22.18
N PRO A 271 -8.12 18.09 21.54
CA PRO A 271 -7.04 18.22 20.56
C PRO A 271 -5.64 17.86 21.09
N GLU A 272 -5.36 18.18 22.36
CA GLU A 272 -4.05 17.95 23.00
C GLU A 272 -3.76 16.46 23.31
N ASP A 273 -4.80 15.62 23.36
CA ASP A 273 -4.66 14.17 23.58
C ASP A 273 -4.31 13.43 22.27
N ARG A 274 -4.29 14.13 21.13
CA ARG A 274 -3.99 13.57 19.81
C ARG A 274 -2.49 13.57 19.55
N PRO A 275 -1.96 12.61 18.76
CA PRO A 275 -0.55 12.60 18.41
C PRO A 275 -0.19 13.87 17.64
N SER A 276 1.07 14.31 17.76
CA SER A 276 1.59 15.33 16.86
C SER A 276 1.61 14.82 15.42
N ILE A 277 1.59 15.72 14.44
CA ILE A 277 1.68 15.30 13.03
C ILE A 277 3.00 14.56 12.72
N HIS A 278 4.07 14.84 13.46
CA HIS A 278 5.35 14.13 13.37
C HIS A 278 5.22 12.68 13.86
N ASP A 279 4.63 12.50 15.04
CA ASP A 279 4.46 11.16 15.64
C ASP A 279 3.48 10.33 14.83
N LEU A 280 2.45 10.95 14.24
CA LEU A 280 1.52 10.30 13.34
C LEU A 280 2.22 9.77 12.08
N VAL A 281 3.08 10.56 11.44
CA VAL A 281 3.88 10.11 10.28
C VAL A 281 4.80 8.95 10.67
N ALA A 282 5.46 9.03 11.82
CA ALA A 282 6.32 7.96 12.32
C ALA A 282 5.53 6.66 12.59
N ALA A 283 4.37 6.77 13.26
CA ALA A 283 3.48 5.64 13.54
C ALA A 283 2.97 5.00 12.24
N LEU A 284 2.49 5.78 11.28
CA LEU A 284 1.99 5.26 10.01
C LEU A 284 3.10 4.65 9.15
N ARG A 285 4.34 5.19 9.21
CA ARG A 285 5.51 4.56 8.57
C ARG A 285 5.79 3.18 9.18
N GLN A 286 5.70 3.07 10.50
CA GLN A 286 5.83 1.78 11.19
C GLN A 286 4.69 0.84 10.82
N MET A 287 3.44 1.31 10.69
CA MET A 287 2.34 0.50 10.17
C MET A 287 2.62 0.01 8.75
N VAL A 288 3.14 0.86 7.85
CA VAL A 288 3.52 0.42 6.50
C VAL A 288 4.59 -0.68 6.54
N ALA A 289 5.61 -0.53 7.39
CA ALA A 289 6.66 -1.53 7.54
C ALA A 289 6.12 -2.83 8.17
N ALA A 290 5.32 -2.71 9.23
CA ALA A 290 4.69 -3.83 9.93
C ALA A 290 3.70 -4.56 9.03
N GLU A 291 2.89 -3.86 8.25
CA GLU A 291 1.99 -4.47 7.26
C GLU A 291 2.75 -5.01 6.05
N THR A 292 3.93 -4.49 5.73
CA THR A 292 4.80 -5.11 4.71
C THR A 292 5.43 -6.41 5.25
N GLY A 293 5.73 -6.48 6.54
CA GLY A 293 6.11 -7.71 7.25
C GLY A 293 4.93 -8.67 7.44
N ARG A 294 3.74 -8.18 7.81
CA ARG A 294 2.53 -8.99 7.96
C ARG A 294 1.94 -9.41 6.64
N HIS A 295 2.11 -8.68 5.54
CA HIS A 295 1.81 -9.17 4.19
C HIS A 295 2.92 -10.07 3.62
N ARG A 296 4.07 -10.19 4.28
CA ARG A 296 4.96 -11.36 4.10
C ARG A 296 4.42 -12.58 4.87
N ASP A 297 3.67 -12.38 5.95
CA ASP A 297 3.06 -13.45 6.77
C ASP A 297 1.58 -13.76 6.45
N VAL A 298 0.86 -12.91 5.70
CA VAL A 298 -0.59 -12.97 5.45
C VAL A 298 -0.91 -12.45 4.03
N VAL A 299 -0.91 -13.37 3.08
CA VAL A 299 -1.66 -13.39 1.81
C VAL A 299 -1.23 -12.45 0.68
N ALA A 300 -0.93 -13.09 -0.45
CA ALA A 300 -0.98 -12.52 -1.78
C ALA A 300 -2.31 -12.93 -2.50
N PHE A 301 -3.04 -11.88 -2.93
CA PHE A 301 -3.88 -11.64 -4.14
C PHE A 301 -5.05 -12.55 -4.62
N PRO A 302 -6.14 -11.98 -5.19
CA PRO A 302 -6.83 -12.57 -6.35
C PRO A 302 -6.06 -12.20 -7.64
N GLU A 303 -4.92 -12.88 -7.80
CA GLU A 303 -3.96 -13.06 -8.92
C GLU A 303 -2.91 -13.96 -8.25
N PRO A 304 -2.64 -15.20 -8.67
CA PRO A 304 -2.05 -16.20 -7.78
C PRO A 304 -0.78 -15.67 -7.11
N SER A 305 -0.84 -15.67 -5.79
CA SER A 305 0.22 -15.25 -4.88
C SER A 305 1.60 -15.75 -5.33
N THR A 306 2.70 -14.98 -5.14
CA THR A 306 4.07 -15.49 -5.38
C THR A 306 4.32 -16.82 -4.63
N GLU A 307 3.69 -16.99 -3.47
CA GLU A 307 3.67 -18.24 -2.71
C GLU A 307 2.76 -19.30 -3.35
N GLU A 308 1.61 -18.95 -3.94
CA GLU A 308 0.78 -19.90 -4.70
C GLU A 308 1.45 -20.35 -6.01
N ALA A 309 2.13 -19.46 -6.72
CA ALA A 309 2.95 -19.80 -7.89
C ALA A 309 4.16 -20.65 -7.49
N ARG A 310 4.79 -20.35 -6.35
CA ARG A 310 5.84 -21.18 -5.74
C ARG A 310 5.29 -22.53 -5.25
N MET A 311 4.07 -22.59 -4.71
CA MET A 311 3.39 -23.82 -4.29
C MET A 311 2.96 -24.66 -5.48
N LEU A 312 2.52 -24.04 -6.58
CA LEU A 312 2.33 -24.71 -7.86
C LEU A 312 3.66 -25.23 -8.39
N ALA A 313 4.75 -24.48 -8.24
CA ALA A 313 6.09 -24.97 -8.58
C ALA A 313 6.50 -26.16 -7.70
N VAL A 314 6.39 -26.06 -6.38
CA VAL A 314 6.64 -27.17 -5.44
C VAL A 314 5.79 -28.38 -5.80
N ALA A 315 4.49 -28.20 -6.11
CA ALA A 315 3.61 -29.28 -6.54
C ALA A 315 4.00 -29.91 -7.88
N ARG A 316 4.56 -29.13 -8.83
CA ARG A 316 5.11 -29.68 -10.09
C ARG A 316 6.30 -30.60 -9.85
N TYR A 317 7.13 -30.29 -8.86
CA TYR A 317 8.33 -31.06 -8.54
C TYR A 317 8.12 -32.11 -7.44
N ARG A 318 6.95 -32.14 -6.78
CA ARG A 318 6.62 -33.12 -5.75
C ARG A 318 6.43 -34.51 -6.37
N LEU A 319 7.43 -35.38 -6.18
CA LEU A 319 7.39 -36.78 -6.58
C LEU A 319 6.88 -37.61 -5.39
N PRO A 320 5.83 -38.43 -5.53
CA PRO A 320 5.34 -39.32 -4.46
C PRO A 320 6.30 -40.45 -4.03
N GLU A 321 7.43 -40.63 -4.71
CA GLU A 321 8.37 -41.73 -4.46
C GLU A 321 9.78 -41.17 -4.29
N ALA A 322 10.46 -41.59 -3.21
CA ALA A 322 11.85 -41.29 -2.94
C ALA A 322 12.75 -41.77 -4.11
N PRO A 323 13.90 -41.10 -4.36
CA PRO A 323 14.81 -41.52 -5.43
C PRO A 323 15.21 -42.99 -5.27
N VAL A 324 15.02 -43.80 -6.32
CA VAL A 324 15.53 -45.18 -6.34
C VAL A 324 17.08 -45.21 -6.41
N ASP A 325 17.69 -44.09 -6.84
CA ASP A 325 19.12 -44.01 -7.19
C ASP A 325 20.00 -43.23 -6.18
N GLY A 326 19.45 -42.72 -5.06
CA GLY A 326 20.22 -42.04 -3.99
C GLY A 326 21.01 -40.78 -4.41
N ALA A 327 20.57 -40.07 -5.44
CA ALA A 327 21.29 -38.92 -6.01
C ALA A 327 21.41 -37.75 -5.03
N PHE A 328 20.33 -37.42 -4.32
CA PHE A 328 20.34 -36.35 -3.32
C PHE A 328 21.25 -36.70 -2.12
N ASP A 329 21.30 -37.98 -1.72
CA ASP A 329 22.19 -38.47 -0.65
C ASP A 329 23.67 -38.35 -1.00
N ARG A 330 24.02 -38.54 -2.28
CA ARG A 330 25.38 -38.27 -2.74
C ARG A 330 25.72 -36.78 -2.66
N ILE A 331 24.77 -35.91 -3.00
CA ILE A 331 24.98 -34.45 -2.98
C ILE A 331 25.13 -33.95 -1.53
N THR A 332 24.26 -34.37 -0.61
CA THR A 332 24.37 -34.02 0.82
C THR A 332 25.65 -34.58 1.43
N ALA A 333 26.06 -35.80 1.08
CA ALA A 333 27.33 -36.37 1.52
C ALA A 333 28.57 -35.62 0.95
N ILE A 334 28.50 -35.14 -0.29
CA ILE A 334 29.56 -34.29 -0.87
C ILE A 334 29.61 -32.95 -0.13
N ALA A 335 28.46 -32.30 0.08
CA ALA A 335 28.38 -31.04 0.83
C ALA A 335 28.95 -31.21 2.25
N ALA A 336 28.56 -32.25 2.99
CA ALA A 336 29.10 -32.49 4.32
C ALA A 336 30.63 -32.67 4.33
N ARG A 337 31.18 -33.43 3.38
CA ARG A 337 32.64 -33.66 3.29
C ARG A 337 33.43 -32.44 2.83
N VAL A 338 32.93 -31.71 1.83
CA VAL A 338 33.63 -30.54 1.28
C VAL A 338 33.70 -29.43 2.32
N PHE A 339 32.63 -29.25 3.08
CA PHE A 339 32.56 -28.25 4.14
C PHE A 339 33.07 -28.78 5.47
N SER A 340 33.46 -30.06 5.57
CA SER A 340 33.88 -30.71 6.82
C SER A 340 32.89 -30.48 7.96
N VAL A 341 31.60 -30.52 7.67
CA VAL A 341 30.52 -30.32 8.65
C VAL A 341 29.86 -31.65 9.00
N PRO A 342 29.30 -31.78 10.21
CA PRO A 342 28.59 -32.99 10.60
C PRO A 342 27.29 -33.19 9.82
N VAL A 343 26.64 -32.10 9.39
CA VAL A 343 25.29 -32.15 8.84
C VAL A 343 25.15 -31.38 7.53
N ALA A 344 24.49 -32.02 6.54
CA ALA A 344 24.05 -31.38 5.31
C ALA A 344 22.67 -31.88 4.90
N LEU A 345 21.81 -30.98 4.39
CA LEU A 345 20.40 -31.24 4.15
C LEU A 345 19.96 -30.65 2.81
N VAL A 346 19.13 -31.40 2.07
CA VAL A 346 18.31 -30.86 0.99
C VAL A 346 16.89 -30.76 1.51
N THR A 347 16.37 -29.54 1.55
CA THR A 347 15.04 -29.24 2.08
C THR A 347 14.12 -28.71 0.98
N ILE A 348 12.86 -29.11 1.01
CA ILE A 348 11.78 -28.48 0.23
C ILE A 348 10.76 -27.90 1.21
N VAL A 349 10.36 -26.65 0.97
CA VAL A 349 9.46 -25.91 1.86
C VAL A 349 8.04 -25.92 1.28
N ASP A 350 7.15 -26.68 1.92
CA ASP A 350 5.72 -26.84 1.61
C ASP A 350 4.83 -26.05 2.61
N HIS A 351 3.51 -26.09 2.44
CA HIS A 351 2.53 -25.25 3.14
C HIS A 351 2.66 -25.26 4.67
N ASP A 352 2.89 -26.42 5.28
CA ASP A 352 2.93 -26.56 6.74
C ASP A 352 4.20 -27.27 7.27
N ARG A 353 5.12 -27.69 6.39
CA ARG A 353 6.26 -28.57 6.74
C ARG A 353 7.51 -28.31 5.88
N ILE A 354 8.69 -28.51 6.49
CA ILE A 354 9.96 -28.63 5.78
C ILE A 354 10.22 -30.13 5.58
N TRP A 355 10.20 -30.58 4.33
CA TRP A 355 10.50 -31.96 3.95
C TRP A 355 12.00 -32.10 3.69
N PHE A 356 12.63 -33.13 4.26
CA PHE A 356 14.01 -33.48 3.91
C PHE A 356 13.98 -34.47 2.76
N GLU A 357 14.39 -34.02 1.58
CA GLU A 357 14.58 -34.91 0.42
C GLU A 357 15.85 -35.75 0.57
N SER A 358 16.80 -35.28 1.38
CA SER A 358 18.00 -36.02 1.77
C SER A 358 18.67 -35.38 2.99
N HIS A 359 19.30 -36.20 3.80
CA HIS A 359 20.06 -35.79 4.98
C HIS A 359 21.36 -36.59 5.12
N HIS A 360 22.43 -35.91 5.56
CA HIS A 360 23.67 -36.55 6.00
C HIS A 360 23.92 -36.16 7.46
N GLY A 361 24.17 -37.15 8.33
CA GLY A 361 24.53 -36.91 9.74
C GLY A 361 23.37 -36.68 10.73
N LEU A 362 22.12 -36.72 10.26
CA LEU A 362 20.89 -36.69 11.08
C LEU A 362 19.94 -37.79 10.59
N GLU A 363 19.10 -38.35 11.47
CA GLU A 363 17.98 -39.23 11.09
C GLU A 363 16.66 -38.50 11.39
N ILE A 364 16.22 -37.63 10.47
CA ILE A 364 14.99 -36.83 10.63
C ILE A 364 14.30 -36.69 9.26
N ASP A 365 13.02 -37.09 9.20
CA ASP A 365 12.23 -37.09 7.95
C ASP A 365 11.44 -35.78 7.71
N HIS A 366 11.16 -34.98 8.76
CA HIS A 366 10.48 -33.68 8.65
C HIS A 366 10.61 -32.84 9.94
N ILE A 367 10.48 -31.50 9.84
CA ILE A 367 10.36 -30.56 10.98
C ILE A 367 9.20 -29.57 10.71
N ASP A 368 8.51 -29.13 11.77
CA ASP A 368 7.45 -28.10 11.74
C ASP A 368 7.98 -26.73 11.26
N ARG A 369 7.17 -25.99 10.47
CA ARG A 369 7.51 -24.71 9.80
C ARG A 369 7.74 -23.50 10.75
N HIS A 370 7.92 -23.69 12.06
CA HIS A 370 8.24 -22.57 12.98
C HIS A 370 9.53 -21.86 12.54
N PRO A 371 9.68 -20.52 12.73
CA PRO A 371 10.58 -19.66 11.95
C PRO A 371 12.04 -20.13 12.03
N GLY A 372 12.36 -20.99 11.07
CA GLY A 372 13.58 -21.77 10.97
C GLY A 372 14.58 -21.12 10.02
N LEU A 373 15.87 -21.36 10.25
CA LEU A 373 16.99 -20.93 9.41
C LEU A 373 16.76 -21.18 7.90
N CYS A 374 16.16 -22.32 7.55
CA CYS A 374 15.82 -22.68 6.17
C CYS A 374 14.67 -21.88 5.57
N ALA A 375 13.72 -21.40 6.39
CA ALA A 375 12.61 -20.55 5.93
C ALA A 375 13.09 -19.12 5.60
N SER A 376 14.14 -18.65 6.29
CA SER A 376 14.77 -17.36 6.00
C SER A 376 15.61 -17.40 4.72
N ALA A 377 16.26 -18.53 4.43
CA ALA A 377 17.15 -18.69 3.29
C ALA A 377 16.44 -18.79 1.92
N ILE A 378 15.13 -19.06 1.88
CA ILE A 378 14.34 -19.05 0.64
C ILE A 378 13.80 -17.67 0.26
N MET A 379 13.90 -16.67 1.15
CA MET A 379 13.29 -15.35 1.01
C MET A 379 14.11 -14.37 0.16
N ASP A 380 15.37 -14.70 -0.11
CA ASP A 380 16.30 -13.89 -0.90
C ASP A 380 17.07 -14.77 -1.91
N ASP A 381 17.60 -14.15 -2.97
CA ASP A 381 18.36 -14.84 -4.05
C ASP A 381 19.85 -15.06 -3.71
N VAL A 382 20.25 -14.79 -2.47
CA VAL A 382 21.65 -14.83 -2.01
C VAL A 382 21.86 -15.91 -0.96
N PRO A 383 23.06 -16.52 -0.88
CA PRO A 383 23.40 -17.46 0.19
C PRO A 383 23.14 -16.86 1.57
N TRP A 384 22.43 -17.60 2.40
CA TRP A 384 22.12 -17.19 3.76
C TRP A 384 23.10 -17.85 4.73
N VAL A 385 23.96 -17.04 5.35
CA VAL A 385 25.07 -17.50 6.19
C VAL A 385 24.95 -16.91 7.58
N VAL A 386 25.13 -17.77 8.58
CA VAL A 386 25.20 -17.46 10.00
C VAL A 386 26.48 -18.09 10.53
N GLU A 387 27.46 -17.24 10.84
CA GLU A 387 28.81 -17.67 11.23
C GLU A 387 28.88 -18.10 12.70
N ASP A 388 28.15 -17.39 13.58
CA ASP A 388 27.92 -17.78 14.97
C ASP A 388 26.48 -17.49 15.39
N ALA A 389 25.64 -18.52 15.39
CA ALA A 389 24.22 -18.43 15.65
C ALA A 389 23.88 -17.96 17.09
N ARG A 390 24.82 -18.04 18.03
CA ARG A 390 24.59 -17.62 19.42
C ARG A 390 24.60 -16.11 19.60
N PHE A 391 25.27 -15.40 18.69
CA PHE A 391 25.42 -13.95 18.74
C PHE A 391 24.75 -13.24 17.56
N ASP A 392 24.29 -14.00 16.57
CA ASP A 392 23.59 -13.46 15.43
C ASP A 392 22.13 -13.10 15.80
N PRO A 393 21.73 -11.82 15.75
CA PRO A 393 20.39 -11.38 16.12
C PRO A 393 19.27 -12.07 15.33
N ARG A 394 19.59 -12.62 14.15
CA ARG A 394 18.65 -13.31 13.27
C ARG A 394 18.27 -14.70 13.78
N THR A 395 19.07 -15.27 14.69
CA THR A 395 18.94 -16.67 15.13
C THR A 395 18.70 -16.83 16.62
N LEU A 396 18.74 -15.74 17.41
CA LEU A 396 18.55 -15.74 18.87
C LEU A 396 17.20 -16.32 19.35
N ALA A 397 16.16 -16.22 18.53
CA ALA A 397 14.83 -16.74 18.84
C ALA A 397 14.57 -18.14 18.24
N ASN A 398 15.57 -18.75 17.59
CA ASN A 398 15.41 -20.01 16.90
C ASN A 398 15.56 -21.21 17.86
N PRO A 399 14.58 -22.13 17.92
CA PRO A 399 14.65 -23.33 18.77
C PRO A 399 15.90 -24.19 18.54
N LEU A 400 16.42 -24.30 17.30
CA LEU A 400 17.62 -25.09 17.00
C LEU A 400 18.90 -24.48 17.59
N VAL A 401 18.85 -23.22 18.00
CA VAL A 401 19.95 -22.45 18.60
C VAL A 401 19.74 -22.27 20.10
N ALA A 402 18.49 -22.06 20.53
CA ALA A 402 18.11 -21.79 21.91
C ALA A 402 17.88 -23.06 22.76
N ASP A 403 17.50 -24.19 22.12
CA ASP A 403 17.26 -25.47 22.79
C ASP A 403 18.47 -26.41 22.68
N ASP A 404 18.34 -27.65 23.18
CA ASP A 404 19.42 -28.65 23.34
C ASP A 404 20.09 -29.13 22.03
N PHE A 405 19.65 -28.65 20.85
CA PHE A 405 20.24 -29.02 19.55
C PHE A 405 21.62 -28.39 19.32
N GLY A 406 21.89 -27.20 19.91
CA GLY A 406 23.24 -26.63 19.99
C GLY A 406 23.85 -26.14 18.68
N LEU A 407 23.03 -25.73 17.70
CA LEU A 407 23.51 -25.23 16.41
C LEU A 407 24.28 -23.91 16.55
N GLN A 408 25.46 -23.83 15.92
CA GLN A 408 26.30 -22.63 15.98
C GLN A 408 26.66 -22.06 14.60
N PHE A 409 26.63 -22.86 13.55
CA PHE A 409 26.87 -22.40 12.18
C PHE A 409 25.80 -22.91 11.22
N TYR A 410 25.41 -22.05 10.28
CA TYR A 410 24.51 -22.40 9.19
C TYR A 410 24.93 -21.69 7.91
N ALA A 411 24.98 -22.42 6.79
CA ALA A 411 25.01 -21.83 5.46
C ALA A 411 24.00 -22.55 4.56
N GLY A 412 23.12 -21.79 3.90
CA GLY A 412 22.08 -22.32 3.02
C GLY A 412 22.00 -21.54 1.71
N VAL A 413 21.82 -22.26 0.61
CA VAL A 413 21.61 -21.69 -0.73
C VAL A 413 20.24 -22.10 -1.25
N PRO A 414 19.47 -21.18 -1.86
CA PRO A 414 18.15 -21.50 -2.40
C PRO A 414 18.22 -22.45 -3.61
N LEU A 415 17.27 -23.38 -3.66
CA LEU A 415 17.00 -24.27 -4.78
C LEU A 415 16.03 -23.58 -5.75
N ARG A 416 16.57 -22.90 -6.77
CA ARG A 416 15.79 -22.04 -7.67
C ARG A 416 15.43 -22.73 -8.99
N THR A 417 14.16 -22.64 -9.40
CA THR A 417 13.67 -23.12 -10.70
C THR A 417 14.01 -22.16 -11.84
N ARG A 418 13.97 -22.65 -13.09
CA ARG A 418 14.11 -21.83 -14.31
C ARG A 418 13.10 -20.69 -14.41
N ASP A 419 11.89 -20.87 -13.90
CA ASP A 419 10.84 -19.84 -13.84
C ASP A 419 10.94 -18.94 -12.60
N GLY A 420 12.05 -19.04 -11.85
CA GLY A 420 12.43 -18.06 -10.84
C GLY A 420 11.90 -18.31 -9.44
N HIS A 421 11.39 -19.50 -9.13
CA HIS A 421 10.81 -19.85 -7.82
C HIS A 421 11.79 -20.62 -6.94
N ASN A 422 11.87 -20.27 -5.65
CA ASN A 422 12.70 -20.97 -4.66
C ASN A 422 11.91 -22.14 -4.02
N LEU A 423 12.30 -23.37 -4.30
CA LEU A 423 11.58 -24.56 -3.81
C LEU A 423 11.96 -24.93 -2.37
N GLY A 424 13.18 -24.59 -1.96
CA GLY A 424 13.76 -24.94 -0.68
C GLY A 424 15.25 -24.61 -0.64
N THR A 425 16.03 -25.30 0.19
CA THR A 425 17.46 -25.00 0.36
C THR A 425 18.33 -26.23 0.40
N LEU A 426 19.54 -26.12 -0.17
CA LEU A 426 20.67 -26.97 0.20
C LEU A 426 21.44 -26.25 1.31
N CYS A 427 21.54 -26.86 2.48
CA CYS A 427 22.19 -26.25 3.62
C CYS A 427 23.17 -27.18 4.33
N VAL A 428 24.15 -26.57 5.00
CA VAL A 428 25.19 -27.19 5.83
C VAL A 428 25.14 -26.58 7.22
N LEU A 429 25.33 -27.42 8.23
CA LEU A 429 25.16 -27.07 9.64
C LEU A 429 26.31 -27.59 10.48
N ASP A 430 26.74 -26.80 11.46
CA ASP A 430 27.80 -27.18 12.41
C ASP A 430 27.44 -26.77 13.85
N PHE A 431 27.98 -27.52 14.81
CA PHE A 431 27.85 -27.27 16.24
C PHE A 431 28.98 -26.37 16.77
N GLU A 432 29.93 -25.99 15.91
CA GLU A 432 30.95 -24.99 16.19
C GLU A 432 30.80 -23.77 15.27
N PRO A 433 31.16 -22.55 15.71
CA PRO A 433 31.12 -21.36 14.86
C PRO A 433 32.14 -21.45 13.74
N ARG A 434 31.79 -20.95 12.55
CA ARG A 434 32.64 -21.06 11.38
C ARG A 434 32.45 -19.88 10.43
N LEU A 435 33.55 -19.47 9.80
CA LEU A 435 33.53 -18.54 8.68
C LEU A 435 33.41 -19.31 7.37
N ALA A 436 32.47 -18.93 6.51
CA ALA A 436 32.32 -19.50 5.18
C ALA A 436 32.99 -18.60 4.14
N THR A 437 33.94 -19.15 3.39
CA THR A 437 34.61 -18.43 2.30
C THR A 437 33.69 -18.28 1.08
N GLU A 438 33.93 -17.26 0.25
CA GLU A 438 33.18 -17.09 -1.01
C GLU A 438 33.30 -18.32 -1.94
N GLN A 439 34.44 -19.00 -1.94
CA GLN A 439 34.65 -20.21 -2.73
C GLN A 439 33.85 -21.40 -2.19
N GLU A 440 33.73 -21.54 -0.87
CA GLU A 440 32.84 -22.50 -0.25
C GLU A 440 31.38 -22.19 -0.63
N LEU A 441 30.92 -20.94 -0.50
CA LEU A 441 29.54 -20.57 -0.86
C LEU A 441 29.23 -20.78 -2.36
N ALA A 442 30.20 -20.51 -3.25
CA ALA A 442 30.07 -20.82 -4.67
C ALA A 442 29.94 -22.33 -4.91
N THR A 443 30.73 -23.14 -4.21
CA THR A 443 30.64 -24.60 -4.28
C THR A 443 29.28 -25.10 -3.78
N LEU A 444 28.71 -24.48 -2.73
CA LEU A 444 27.37 -24.80 -2.26
C LEU A 444 26.30 -24.47 -3.31
N GLY A 445 26.48 -23.36 -4.03
CA GLY A 445 25.63 -22.96 -5.15
C GLY A 445 25.68 -23.93 -6.33
N ASP A 446 26.87 -24.42 -6.69
CA ASP A 446 27.03 -25.42 -7.76
C ASP A 446 26.34 -26.74 -7.38
N LEU A 447 26.46 -27.17 -6.11
CA LEU A 447 25.77 -28.36 -5.61
C LEU A 447 24.25 -28.17 -5.61
N ALA A 448 23.75 -26.98 -5.26
CA ALA A 448 22.31 -26.64 -5.34
C ALA A 448 21.79 -26.70 -6.79
N ALA A 449 22.59 -26.23 -7.76
CA ALA A 449 22.24 -26.32 -9.18
C ALA A 449 22.18 -27.77 -9.69
N LEU A 450 23.03 -28.66 -9.15
CA LEU A 450 22.96 -30.10 -9.44
C LEU A 450 21.68 -30.74 -8.89
N VAL A 451 21.24 -30.35 -7.69
CA VAL A 451 19.95 -30.79 -7.14
C VAL A 451 18.80 -30.38 -8.07
N MET A 452 18.80 -29.12 -8.53
CA MET A 452 17.76 -28.63 -9.44
C MET A 452 17.78 -29.33 -10.80
N SER A 453 18.97 -29.62 -11.35
CA SER A 453 19.11 -30.35 -12.61
C SER A 453 18.52 -31.76 -12.53
N GLU A 454 18.77 -32.44 -11.41
CA GLU A 454 18.20 -33.76 -11.12
C GLU A 454 16.67 -33.70 -10.97
N MET A 455 16.13 -32.67 -10.30
CA MET A 455 14.68 -32.45 -10.19
C MET A 455 14.01 -32.18 -11.54
N GLU A 456 14.67 -31.44 -12.44
CA GLU A 456 14.19 -31.17 -13.80
C GLU A 456 14.15 -32.41 -14.68
N LEU A 457 15.21 -33.22 -14.65
CA LEU A 457 15.28 -34.48 -15.39
C LEU A 457 14.13 -35.42 -15.02
N ARG A 458 13.76 -35.48 -13.73
CA ARG A 458 12.62 -36.30 -13.26
C ARG A 458 11.28 -35.78 -13.75
N LEU A 459 11.10 -34.45 -13.76
CA LEU A 459 9.88 -33.83 -14.29
C LEU A 459 9.70 -34.12 -15.79
N GLU A 460 10.78 -34.04 -16.57
CA GLU A 460 10.77 -34.33 -18.01
C GLU A 460 10.51 -35.82 -18.31
N SER A 461 11.14 -36.72 -17.55
CA SER A 461 10.90 -38.17 -17.64
C SER A 461 9.42 -38.50 -17.42
N ARG A 462 8.79 -37.93 -16.37
CA ARG A 462 7.36 -38.11 -16.11
C ARG A 462 6.44 -37.56 -17.18
N ARG A 463 6.73 -36.35 -17.69
CA ARG A 463 5.95 -35.78 -18.80
C ARG A 463 6.00 -36.68 -20.03
N SER A 464 7.15 -37.31 -20.29
CA SER A 464 7.32 -38.25 -21.39
C SER A 464 6.52 -39.54 -21.17
N VAL A 465 6.52 -40.10 -19.96
CA VAL A 465 5.73 -41.30 -19.61
C VAL A 465 4.22 -41.02 -19.69
N ALA A 466 3.75 -39.92 -19.12
CA ALA A 466 2.33 -39.53 -19.17
C ALA A 466 1.84 -39.27 -20.60
N ALA A 467 2.70 -38.71 -21.48
CA ALA A 467 2.39 -38.53 -22.89
C ALA A 467 2.29 -39.85 -23.67
N LEU A 468 3.04 -40.88 -23.25
CA LEU A 468 2.97 -42.23 -23.84
C LEU A 468 1.72 -43.00 -23.38
N GLU A 469 1.29 -42.83 -22.12
CA GLU A 469 0.08 -43.48 -21.58
C GLU A 469 -1.23 -42.85 -22.09
N GLY A 470 -1.23 -41.56 -22.42
CA GLY A 470 -2.37 -40.86 -23.01
C GLY A 470 -2.61 -41.16 -24.50
N ALA A 471 -1.70 -41.86 -25.16
CA ALA A 471 -1.79 -42.25 -26.56
C ALA A 471 -2.09 -43.75 -26.71
N THR A 472 -3.31 -44.18 -26.36
CA THR A 472 -3.82 -45.50 -26.79
C THR A 472 -4.52 -45.37 -28.15
N PRO A 473 -4.20 -46.24 -29.14
CA PRO A 473 -4.51 -46.02 -30.55
C PRO A 473 -5.95 -46.41 -30.91
N ILE A 474 -6.49 -45.72 -31.92
CA ILE A 474 -7.77 -46.02 -32.56
C ILE A 474 -7.72 -47.45 -33.14
N PRO A 475 -8.64 -48.37 -32.75
CA PRO A 475 -8.75 -49.64 -33.44
C PRO A 475 -9.55 -49.46 -34.74
N SER A 476 -8.87 -49.87 -35.82
CA SER A 476 -9.30 -50.26 -37.19
C SER A 476 -10.72 -49.94 -37.65
#